data_AF-A0A3R7TSM9-F1
#
_entry.id   AF-A0A3R7TSM9-F1
#
_cell.length_a   1.000
_cell.length_b   1.000
_cell.length_c   1.000
_cell.angle_alpha   90.00
_cell.angle_beta   90.00
_cell.angle_gamma   90.00
#
_symmetry.space_group_name_H-M   'P 1'
#
loop_
_entity.id
_entity.type
_entity.pdbx_description
1 polymer ?
#
loop_
_entity_poly.entity_id
_entity_poly.type
_entity_poly.pdbx_seq_one_letter_code
_entity_poly.pdbx_strand_id
1 'polypeptide(L)'
;MASVLGAPSAEAFTEQEYNTAVVGLGYSWCLYRSGLMSKAKAQQVGNRYLLRKGLAQQDITAISKTSGFRGRVRAWINRKGGCSRLAKVFMAAVKRRQLQQQRGKEAPTLQDSLSDTPFVW
;
A
#
# COMPACT_ATOMS: atom_id res chain seq x y z
N MET A 1 9.47 -29.82 25.18
CA MET A 1 8.09 -29.43 25.50
C MET A 1 7.77 -28.14 24.76
N ALA A 2 6.62 -28.14 24.05
CA ALA A 2 5.88 -27.02 23.46
C ALA A 2 6.63 -25.98 22.60
N SER A 3 6.61 -26.20 21.27
CA SER A 3 6.77 -25.15 20.27
C SER A 3 5.61 -24.15 20.36
N VAL A 4 5.83 -23.01 21.00
CA VAL A 4 4.93 -21.85 20.87
C VAL A 4 5.26 -21.19 19.54
N LEU A 5 4.63 -21.67 18.46
CA LEU A 5 4.54 -20.93 17.19
C LEU A 5 3.55 -19.77 17.38
N GLY A 6 3.97 -18.80 18.20
CA GLY A 6 3.29 -17.52 18.33
C GLY A 6 3.48 -16.75 17.03
N ALA A 7 2.39 -16.21 16.49
CA ALA A 7 2.48 -15.21 15.43
C ALA A 7 3.50 -14.14 15.87
N PRO A 8 4.38 -13.66 14.97
CA PRO A 8 5.37 -12.66 15.32
C PRO A 8 4.66 -11.47 15.99
N SER A 9 5.10 -11.10 17.19
CA SER A 9 4.54 -9.96 17.90
C SER A 9 4.78 -8.70 17.06
N ALA A 10 3.95 -7.68 17.25
CA ALA A 10 4.12 -6.40 16.55
C ALA A 10 5.50 -5.74 16.82
N GLU A 11 6.21 -6.20 17.86
CA GLU A 11 7.55 -5.78 18.25
C GLU A 11 8.65 -6.35 17.36
N ALA A 12 8.35 -7.37 16.54
CA ALA A 12 9.30 -7.94 15.57
C ALA A 12 9.51 -7.05 14.33
N PHE A 13 8.71 -5.99 14.17
CA PHE A 13 8.75 -5.08 13.04
C PHE A 13 8.92 -3.65 13.53
N THR A 14 9.68 -2.85 12.79
CA THR A 14 9.81 -1.42 13.07
C THR A 14 8.49 -0.70 12.86
N GLU A 15 8.29 0.41 13.57
CA GLU A 15 7.11 1.27 13.36
C GLU A 15 6.99 1.73 11.90
N GLN A 16 8.12 1.97 11.25
CA GLN A 16 8.19 2.34 9.84
C GLN A 16 7.67 1.25 8.91
N GLU A 17 8.09 -0.01 9.11
CA GLU A 17 7.57 -1.15 8.33
C GLU A 17 6.08 -1.33 8.55
N TYR A 18 5.63 -1.20 9.81
CA TYR A 18 4.22 -1.28 10.15
C TYR A 18 3.39 -0.21 9.43
N ASN A 19 3.83 1.04 9.48
CA ASN A 19 3.17 2.16 8.82
C ASN A 19 3.16 2.01 7.30
N THR A 20 4.27 1.51 6.74
CA THR A 20 4.39 1.23 5.30
C THR A 20 3.40 0.16 4.87
N ALA A 21 3.32 -0.96 5.62
CA ALA A 21 2.35 -2.03 5.39
C ALA A 21 0.91 -1.52 5.47
N VAL A 22 0.59 -0.69 6.47
CA VAL A 22 -0.73 -0.07 6.64
C VAL A 22 -1.13 0.74 5.39
N VAL A 23 -0.21 1.56 4.88
CA VAL A 23 -0.44 2.37 3.68
C VAL A 23 -0.68 1.45 2.47
N GLY A 24 0.25 0.55 2.16
CA GLY A 24 0.17 -0.29 0.95
C GLY A 24 -1.07 -1.19 0.93
N LEU A 25 -1.40 -1.82 2.06
CA LEU A 25 -2.58 -2.68 2.16
C LEU A 25 -3.89 -1.88 2.23
N GLY A 26 -3.88 -0.70 2.85
CA GLY A 26 -5.05 0.18 2.85
C GLY A 26 -5.41 0.65 1.45
N TYR A 27 -4.39 1.01 0.67
CA TYR A 27 -4.54 1.37 -0.73
C TYR A 27 -5.03 0.20 -1.59
N SER A 28 -4.44 -0.98 -1.44
CA SER A 28 -4.93 -2.22 -2.07
C SER A 28 -6.42 -2.44 -1.79
N TRP A 29 -6.83 -2.36 -0.52
CA TRP A 29 -8.22 -2.56 -0.16
C TRP A 29 -9.15 -1.51 -0.79
N CYS A 30 -8.75 -0.24 -0.82
CA CYS A 30 -9.57 0.81 -1.41
C CYS A 30 -9.67 0.72 -2.94
N LEU A 31 -8.64 0.26 -3.64
CA LEU A 31 -8.71 0.02 -5.09
C LEU A 31 -9.73 -1.08 -5.44
N TYR A 32 -9.71 -2.18 -4.68
CA TYR A 32 -10.69 -3.25 -4.83
C TYR A 32 -12.11 -2.77 -4.47
N ARG A 33 -12.28 -2.17 -3.28
CA ARG A 33 -13.60 -1.76 -2.78
C ARG A 33 -14.27 -0.69 -3.65
N SER A 34 -13.48 0.16 -4.31
CA SER A 34 -13.99 1.22 -5.19
C SER A 34 -14.25 0.74 -6.62
N GLY A 35 -14.11 -0.56 -6.90
CA GLY A 35 -14.37 -1.13 -8.23
C GLY A 35 -13.34 -0.77 -9.30
N LEU A 36 -12.19 -0.19 -8.92
CA LEU A 36 -11.17 0.24 -9.88
C LEU A 36 -10.38 -0.92 -10.48
N MET A 37 -10.31 -2.06 -9.78
CA MET A 37 -9.66 -3.27 -10.27
C MET A 37 -10.10 -4.51 -9.47
N SER A 38 -9.81 -5.69 -10.00
CA SER A 38 -10.05 -6.95 -9.30
C SER A 38 -9.24 -7.06 -8.00
N LYS A 39 -9.72 -7.87 -7.06
CA LYS A 39 -9.04 -8.13 -5.78
C LYS A 39 -7.58 -8.56 -5.99
N ALA A 40 -7.34 -9.51 -6.90
CA ALA A 40 -6.00 -10.01 -7.21
C ALA A 40 -5.09 -8.89 -7.74
N LYS A 41 -5.61 -8.03 -8.63
CA LYS A 41 -4.84 -6.91 -9.16
C LYS A 41 -4.54 -5.87 -8.08
N ALA A 42 -5.51 -5.55 -7.24
CA ALA A 42 -5.32 -4.61 -6.14
C ALA A 42 -4.27 -5.10 -5.13
N GLN A 43 -4.29 -6.40 -4.82
CA GLN A 43 -3.27 -7.03 -3.96
C GLN A 43 -1.89 -6.96 -4.61
N GLN A 44 -1.79 -7.28 -5.90
CA GLN A 44 -0.53 -7.17 -6.63
C GLN A 44 0.05 -5.76 -6.59
N VAL A 45 -0.78 -4.73 -6.77
CA VAL A 45 -0.35 -3.33 -6.72
C VAL A 45 0.13 -2.96 -5.31
N GLY A 46 -0.63 -3.31 -4.27
CA GLY A 46 -0.24 -3.10 -2.88
C GLY A 46 1.09 -3.77 -2.54
N ASN A 47 1.25 -5.06 -2.87
CA ASN A 47 2.47 -5.80 -2.59
C ASN A 47 3.68 -5.23 -3.35
N ARG A 48 3.51 -4.82 -4.62
CA ARG A 48 4.58 -4.16 -5.37
C ARG A 48 5.04 -2.86 -4.72
N TYR A 49 4.10 -2.06 -4.20
CA TYR A 49 4.45 -0.85 -3.44
C TYR A 49 5.29 -1.20 -2.21
N LEU A 50 4.86 -2.19 -1.43
CA LEU A 50 5.54 -2.61 -0.20
C LEU A 50 6.94 -3.17 -0.47
N LEU A 51 7.09 -4.01 -1.50
CA LEU A 51 8.39 -4.54 -1.94
C LEU A 51 9.35 -3.41 -2.31
N ARG A 52 8.90 -2.38 -3.03
CA ARG A 52 9.76 -1.22 -3.37
C ARG A 52 10.12 -0.34 -2.18
N LYS A 53 9.32 -0.37 -1.11
CA LYS A 53 9.62 0.31 0.14
C LYS A 53 10.50 -0.55 1.07
N GLY A 54 10.99 -1.70 0.58
CA GLY A 54 11.94 -2.55 1.28
C GLY A 54 11.31 -3.65 2.13
N LEU A 55 9.98 -3.79 2.15
CA LEU A 55 9.33 -4.86 2.92
C LEU A 55 9.30 -6.16 2.12
N ALA A 56 9.91 -7.22 2.65
CA ALA A 56 9.87 -8.53 2.03
C ALA A 56 8.46 -9.15 2.10
N GLN A 57 8.15 -10.07 1.18
CA GLN A 57 6.81 -10.68 1.09
C GLN A 57 6.43 -11.46 2.37
N GLN A 58 7.41 -12.05 3.03
CA GLN A 58 7.23 -12.73 4.31
C GLN A 58 6.83 -11.75 5.43
N ASP A 59 7.44 -10.56 5.47
CA ASP A 59 7.17 -9.52 6.46
C ASP A 59 5.81 -8.89 6.23
N ILE A 60 5.44 -8.63 4.96
CA ILE A 60 4.09 -8.18 4.61
C ILE A 60 3.05 -9.17 5.16
N THR A 61 3.29 -10.46 4.98
CA THR A 61 2.38 -11.52 5.45
C THR A 61 2.32 -11.56 6.97
N ALA A 62 3.48 -11.52 7.63
CA ALA A 62 3.60 -11.54 9.08
C ALA A 62 2.94 -10.31 9.73
N ILE A 63 3.29 -9.09 9.27
CA ILE A 63 2.70 -7.82 9.72
C ILE A 63 1.18 -7.85 9.55
N SER A 64 0.67 -8.33 8.41
CA SER A 64 -0.79 -8.38 8.14
C SER A 64 -1.56 -9.29 9.10
N LYS A 65 -0.88 -10.24 9.74
CA LYS A 65 -1.42 -11.18 10.73
C LYS A 65 -1.29 -10.67 12.17
N THR A 66 -0.54 -9.60 12.42
CA THR A 66 -0.43 -9.01 13.76
C THR A 66 -1.78 -8.51 14.26
N SER A 67 -2.01 -8.63 15.58
CA SER A 67 -3.23 -8.16 16.21
C SER A 67 -3.41 -6.65 16.01
N GLY A 68 -4.64 -6.21 15.76
CA GLY A 68 -4.97 -4.79 15.55
C GLY A 68 -4.58 -4.21 14.18
N PHE A 69 -3.83 -4.93 13.34
CA PHE A 69 -3.39 -4.43 12.03
C PHE A 69 -4.54 -3.99 11.14
N ARG A 70 -5.57 -4.84 11.00
CA ARG A 70 -6.78 -4.50 10.23
C ARG A 70 -7.48 -3.26 10.76
N GLY A 71 -7.48 -3.07 12.08
CA GLY A 71 -8.03 -1.87 12.72
C GLY A 71 -7.24 -0.62 12.35
N ARG A 72 -5.91 -0.69 12.37
CA ARG A 72 -5.01 0.39 11.96
C ARG A 72 -5.14 0.74 10.48
N VAL A 73 -5.30 -0.26 9.61
CA VAL A 73 -5.61 -0.03 8.18
C VAL A 73 -6.91 0.76 8.03
N ARG A 74 -8.00 0.34 8.68
CA ARG A 74 -9.28 1.08 8.62
C ARG A 74 -9.14 2.50 9.17
N ALA A 75 -8.44 2.67 10.29
CA ALA A 75 -8.21 3.98 10.89
C ALA A 75 -7.43 4.90 9.95
N TRP A 76 -6.36 4.41 9.31
CA TRP A 76 -5.60 5.15 8.32
C TRP A 76 -6.46 5.58 7.13
N ILE A 77 -7.30 4.68 6.61
CA ILE A 77 -8.23 4.99 5.51
C ILE A 77 -9.21 6.09 5.89
N ASN A 78 -9.81 5.98 7.07
CA ASN A 78 -10.76 6.99 7.57
C ASN A 78 -10.07 8.35 7.73
N ARG A 79 -8.85 8.40 8.28
CA ARG A 79 -8.05 9.62 8.36
C ARG A 79 -7.72 10.23 6.99
N LYS A 80 -7.60 9.41 5.95
CA LYS A 80 -7.39 9.88 4.57
C LYS A 80 -8.69 10.23 3.82
N GLY A 81 -9.84 10.26 4.50
CA GLY A 81 -11.14 10.62 3.92
C GLY A 81 -11.84 9.48 3.20
N GLY A 82 -11.50 8.22 3.52
CA GLY A 82 -12.15 7.04 3.01
C GLY A 82 -11.69 6.59 1.62
N CYS A 83 -12.19 5.43 1.19
CA CYS A 83 -11.77 4.83 -0.07
C CYS A 83 -12.17 5.64 -1.31
N SER A 84 -13.29 6.36 -1.28
CA SER A 84 -13.68 7.24 -2.40
C SER A 84 -12.63 8.32 -2.67
N ARG A 85 -12.11 8.97 -1.63
CA ARG A 85 -11.06 9.98 -1.76
C ARG A 85 -9.74 9.36 -2.24
N LEU A 86 -9.33 8.23 -1.65
CA LEU A 86 -8.12 7.52 -2.05
C LEU A 86 -8.18 7.02 -3.50
N ALA A 87 -9.35 6.56 -3.95
CA ALA A 87 -9.59 6.16 -5.35
C ALA A 87 -9.46 7.33 -6.32
N LYS A 88 -10.03 8.50 -5.98
CA LYS A 88 -9.85 9.73 -6.79
C LYS A 88 -8.38 10.15 -6.89
N VAL A 89 -7.65 10.09 -5.77
CA VAL A 89 -6.21 10.40 -5.74
C VAL A 89 -5.44 9.44 -6.63
N PHE A 90 -5.74 8.14 -6.57
CA PHE A 90 -5.14 7.14 -7.45
C PHE A 90 -5.41 7.45 -8.93
N MET A 91 -6.67 7.65 -9.31
CA MET A 91 -7.04 7.92 -10.70
C MET A 91 -6.41 9.21 -11.22
N ALA A 92 -6.32 10.25 -10.38
CA ALA A 92 -5.62 11.48 -10.73
C ALA A 92 -4.12 11.24 -10.99
N ALA A 93 -3.46 10.43 -10.17
CA ALA A 93 -2.05 10.07 -10.36
C ALA A 93 -1.83 9.29 -11.67
N VAL A 94 -2.68 8.31 -11.96
CA VAL A 94 -2.65 7.54 -13.21
C VAL A 94 -2.85 8.46 -14.42
N LYS A 95 -3.86 9.35 -14.38
CA LYS A 95 -4.14 10.30 -15.47
C LYS A 95 -2.97 11.26 -15.71
N ARG A 96 -2.35 11.80 -14.65
CA ARG A 96 -1.17 12.67 -14.76
C ARG A 96 -0.02 11.97 -15.47
N ARG A 97 0.23 10.70 -15.13
CA ARG A 97 1.29 9.93 -15.77
C ARG A 97 1.00 9.64 -17.24
N GLN A 98 -0.23 9.23 -17.59
CA GLN A 98 -0.60 9.01 -18.99
C GLN A 98 -0.36 10.26 -19.83
N LEU A 99 -0.70 11.45 -19.30
CA LEU A 99 -0.43 12.72 -19.95
C LEU A 99 1.07 13.04 -20.06
N GLN A 100 1.89 12.67 -19.06
CA GLN A 100 3.34 12.84 -19.13
C GLN A 100 3.98 11.92 -20.18
N GLN A 101 3.56 10.65 -20.23
CA GLN A 101 4.01 9.68 -21.24
C GLN A 101 3.64 10.12 -22.66
N GLN A 102 2.43 10.66 -22.86
CA GLN A 102 2.00 11.21 -24.15
C GLN A 102 2.78 12.47 -24.56
N ARG A 103 3.35 13.21 -23.60
CA ARG A 103 4.10 14.45 -23.85
C ARG A 103 5.61 14.22 -24.04
N GLY A 104 6.08 12.97 -24.05
CA GLY A 104 7.49 12.65 -24.25
C GLY A 104 8.45 13.23 -23.21
N LYS A 105 7.94 13.76 -22.09
CA LYS A 105 8.77 14.24 -20.98
C LYS A 105 9.23 13.03 -20.18
N GLU A 106 10.54 12.88 -20.04
CA GLU A 106 11.20 11.86 -19.22
C GLU A 106 10.41 11.59 -17.94
N ALA A 107 10.17 10.30 -17.68
CA ALA A 107 9.50 9.87 -16.47
C ALA A 107 10.18 10.54 -15.27
N PRO A 108 9.41 11.14 -14.33
CA PRO A 108 10.00 11.73 -13.14
C PRO A 108 10.94 10.72 -12.51
N THR A 109 12.12 11.19 -12.10
CA THR A 109 13.11 10.35 -11.42
C THR A 109 12.43 9.62 -10.26
N LEU A 110 12.94 8.42 -9.95
CA LEU A 110 12.38 7.55 -8.91
C LEU A 110 12.04 8.28 -7.60
N GLN A 111 12.72 9.38 -7.28
CA GLN A 111 12.50 10.20 -6.08
C GLN A 111 11.24 11.09 -6.11
N ASP A 112 10.91 11.76 -7.22
CA ASP A 112 9.73 12.66 -7.29
C ASP A 112 8.39 11.92 -7.28
N SER A 113 8.44 10.64 -7.64
CA SER A 113 7.31 9.71 -7.70
C SER A 113 6.97 9.09 -6.33
N LEU A 114 7.88 9.20 -5.35
CA LEU A 114 7.83 8.50 -4.07
C LEU A 114 7.19 9.27 -2.92
N SER A 115 6.83 10.55 -3.11
CA SER A 115 6.54 11.44 -1.99
C SER A 115 5.11 11.36 -1.43
N ASP A 116 4.06 10.96 -2.17
CA ASP A 116 2.73 10.81 -1.52
C ASP A 116 1.68 9.96 -2.26
N THR A 117 2.04 9.32 -3.37
CA THR A 117 1.12 8.44 -4.10
C THR A 117 1.75 7.06 -4.33
N PRO A 118 1.20 5.97 -3.75
CA PRO A 118 1.77 4.61 -3.84
C PRO A 118 1.82 4.00 -5.24
N PHE A 119 1.46 4.76 -6.27
CA PHE A 119 0.98 4.21 -7.52
C PHE A 119 1.45 4.94 -8.76
N VAL A 120 2.47 5.77 -8.62
CA VAL A 120 3.12 6.40 -9.75
C VAL A 120 4.01 5.34 -10.42
N TRP A 121 3.43 4.52 -11.33
CA TRP A 121 4.12 3.44 -12.08
C TRP A 121 3.84 3.46 -13.55
#